data_AF-A0A956IPD5-F1
#
_entry.id   AF-A0A956IPD5-F1
#
_cell.length_a   1.000
_cell.length_b   1.000
_cell.length_c   1.000
_cell.angle_alpha   90.00
_cell.angle_beta   90.00
_cell.angle_gamma   90.00
#
_symmetry.space_group_name_H-M   'P 1'
#
loop_
_entity.id
_entity.type
_entity.pdbx_description
1 polymer ?
#
loop_
_entity_poly.entity_id
_entity_poly.type
_entity_poly.pdbx_seq_one_letter_code
_entity_poly.pdbx_strand_id
1 'polypeptide(L)'
;MGKVTACKTDCVTKKSNHNCVGCAVSVCTTPAAPSPLPLPYPTTGMVSEGITDQAMRTKIEGADVMTVGSVMSKCHGNEPGTLKETLSLNTSGPTFPIMGAPTVLIELGMAGITGSPGQMNKGITVGAGGSASGAGGGAGGGGGGGGSAGGPGGPSNQGPSGGGGSGGGGSNAAAAPPPAGVSREEAALAAAPGNSPEQVAARQKLAEAYYAENCPNMSQADIASNVRGIDLNQPVQAVTIPPSGGGPNGDQLYQHAWPGGGDGQYFATDPNTPPAALGINENVRTDDGVVPREPRSYTASADQPASGLQSTAAPVTDTWSDSQNPVDTPGGGQQTFIQRDNGNQGGITRN
;
A
#
# COMPACT_ATOMS: atom_id res chain seq x y z
N MET A 1 7.59 37.33 -21.23
CA MET A 1 6.84 36.16 -20.74
C MET A 1 5.89 36.65 -19.67
N GLY A 2 4.61 36.26 -19.74
CA GLY A 2 3.57 36.91 -18.96
C GLY A 2 3.51 36.32 -17.56
N LYS A 3 3.68 37.13 -16.52
CA LYS A 3 3.57 36.68 -15.13
C LYS A 3 2.13 36.23 -14.87
N VAL A 4 1.88 34.92 -14.86
CA VAL A 4 0.55 34.39 -14.52
C VAL A 4 0.40 34.43 -13.00
N THR A 5 -0.65 35.12 -12.56
CA THR A 5 -0.92 35.34 -11.14
C THR A 5 -2.25 34.75 -10.73
N ALA A 6 -2.33 34.25 -9.50
CA ALA A 6 -3.55 33.89 -8.81
C ALA A 6 -3.56 34.65 -7.48
N CYS A 7 -4.69 35.28 -7.14
CA CYS A 7 -4.79 36.16 -5.96
C CYS A 7 -3.73 37.27 -5.91
N LYS A 8 -3.33 37.81 -7.07
CA LYS A 8 -2.28 38.85 -7.24
C LYS A 8 -0.85 38.41 -6.88
N THR A 9 -0.64 37.11 -6.67
CA THR A 9 0.67 36.48 -6.42
C THR A 9 1.00 35.51 -7.53
N ASP A 10 2.27 35.18 -7.74
CA ASP A 10 2.67 34.37 -8.90
C ASP A 10 2.27 32.93 -8.72
N CYS A 11 1.75 32.33 -9.79
CA CYS A 11 1.48 30.90 -9.80
C CYS A 11 2.80 30.12 -9.82
N VAL A 12 2.84 29.05 -9.04
CA VAL A 12 3.99 28.17 -8.92
C VAL A 12 3.95 27.14 -10.05
N THR A 13 4.94 27.21 -10.93
CA THR A 13 5.13 26.28 -12.05
C THR A 13 6.56 25.75 -12.09
N LYS A 14 6.81 24.65 -12.78
CA LYS A 14 8.18 24.11 -12.96
C LYS A 14 9.20 25.14 -13.50
N LYS A 15 8.74 26.12 -14.28
CA LYS A 15 9.60 27.17 -14.87
C LYS A 15 9.67 28.45 -14.05
N SER A 16 8.92 28.54 -12.95
CA SER A 16 8.75 29.77 -12.17
C SER A 16 9.88 30.06 -11.18
N ASN A 17 10.91 29.19 -11.08
CA ASN A 17 12.05 29.30 -10.16
C ASN A 17 11.68 29.51 -8.68
N HIS A 18 10.48 29.13 -8.27
CA HIS A 18 10.08 29.18 -6.87
C HIS A 18 10.85 28.15 -6.04
N ASN A 19 11.28 28.57 -4.86
CA ASN A 19 11.87 27.72 -3.84
C ASN A 19 10.97 27.65 -2.61
N CYS A 20 11.00 26.50 -1.94
CA CYS A 20 10.48 26.33 -0.59
C CYS A 20 11.67 26.24 0.36
N VAL A 21 11.60 26.97 1.46
CA VAL A 21 12.67 27.01 2.46
C VAL A 21 12.05 26.73 3.82
N GLY A 22 12.62 25.76 4.54
CA GLY A 22 12.13 25.36 5.84
C GLY A 22 12.34 26.50 6.84
N CYS A 23 11.27 27.02 7.41
CA CYS A 23 11.36 28.02 8.47
C CYS A 23 11.90 27.44 9.78
N ALA A 24 11.71 26.13 10.00
CA ALA A 24 12.33 25.38 11.08
C ALA A 24 13.52 24.57 10.51
N VAL A 25 14.62 24.54 11.25
CA VAL A 25 15.75 23.67 10.92
C VAL A 25 15.35 22.21 11.09
N SER A 26 15.71 21.39 10.10
CA SER A 26 15.59 19.93 10.16
C SER A 26 16.72 19.40 11.03
N VAL A 27 16.47 18.46 11.94
CA VAL A 27 17.54 17.92 12.83
C VAL A 27 17.86 16.50 12.41
N CYS A 28 19.00 16.30 11.77
CA CYS A 28 19.38 14.98 11.27
C CYS A 28 20.38 14.31 12.21
N THR A 29 20.25 12.99 12.37
CA THR A 29 21.22 12.21 13.11
C THR A 29 22.42 11.96 12.20
N THR A 30 23.45 12.78 12.35
CA THR A 30 24.67 12.70 11.53
C THR A 30 25.66 11.75 12.21
N PRO A 31 26.21 10.76 11.49
CA PRO A 31 27.28 9.94 12.03
C PRO A 31 28.51 10.81 12.33
N ALA A 32 28.78 11.01 13.61
CA ALA A 32 30.00 11.62 14.13
C ALA A 32 30.55 10.68 15.20
N ALA A 33 31.88 10.54 15.30
CA ALA A 33 32.48 9.84 16.43
C ALA A 33 32.47 10.75 17.67
N PRO A 34 32.28 10.24 18.91
CA PRO A 34 32.10 8.83 19.29
C PRO A 34 30.65 8.32 19.23
N SER A 35 29.67 9.19 18.97
CA SER A 35 28.25 8.85 18.83
C SER A 35 27.55 9.80 17.86
N PRO A 36 26.51 9.34 17.12
CA PRO A 36 25.77 10.20 16.22
C PRO A 36 25.23 11.47 16.92
N LEU A 37 25.34 12.61 16.25
CA LEU A 37 24.93 13.90 16.80
C LEU A 37 23.72 14.44 16.04
N PRO A 38 22.71 14.99 16.75
CA PRO A 38 21.63 15.73 16.12
C PRO A 38 22.18 17.06 15.62
N LEU A 39 22.34 17.20 14.30
CA LEU A 39 22.80 18.43 13.68
C LEU A 39 21.65 19.14 12.95
N PRO A 40 21.46 20.45 13.16
CA PRO A 40 20.46 21.22 12.43
C PRO A 40 20.94 21.50 11.01
N TYR A 41 20.07 21.27 10.03
CA TYR A 41 20.30 21.59 8.63
C TYR A 41 19.13 22.40 8.06
N PRO A 42 19.42 23.43 7.23
CA PRO A 42 18.38 24.11 6.48
C PRO A 42 17.85 23.18 5.40
N THR A 43 16.52 23.03 5.31
CA THR A 43 15.90 22.29 4.22
C THR A 43 15.45 23.22 3.11
N THR A 44 15.69 22.83 1.85
CA THR A 44 15.26 23.58 0.68
C THR A 44 14.64 22.65 -0.37
N GLY A 45 13.63 23.12 -1.09
CA GLY A 45 13.02 22.41 -2.22
C GLY A 45 12.86 23.37 -3.39
N MET A 46 13.00 22.88 -4.62
CA MET A 46 12.90 23.72 -5.81
C MET A 46 12.00 23.10 -6.87
N VAL A 47 11.07 23.89 -7.40
CA VAL A 47 10.10 23.42 -8.40
C VAL A 47 10.71 23.15 -9.76
N SER A 48 11.88 23.73 -10.04
CA SER A 48 12.62 23.51 -11.30
C SER A 48 13.17 22.08 -11.40
N GLU A 49 13.44 21.43 -10.28
CA GLU A 49 13.88 20.03 -10.22
C GLU A 49 12.76 19.04 -10.53
N GLY A 50 11.51 19.50 -10.46
CA GLY A 50 10.33 18.72 -10.79
C GLY A 50 9.19 18.96 -9.82
N ILE A 51 8.00 18.67 -10.32
CA ILE A 51 6.77 18.60 -9.54
C ILE A 51 6.23 17.19 -9.80
N THR A 52 6.00 16.41 -8.75
CA THR A 52 5.24 15.16 -8.79
C THR A 52 3.78 15.44 -8.41
N ASP A 53 2.86 14.59 -8.87
CA ASP A 53 1.42 14.81 -8.72
C ASP A 53 0.96 16.19 -9.23
N GLN A 54 1.57 16.66 -10.32
CA GLN A 54 1.20 17.90 -10.99
C GLN A 54 -0.20 17.84 -11.60
N ALA A 55 -0.77 19.01 -11.89
CA ALA A 55 -1.99 19.12 -12.70
C ALA A 55 -1.79 18.39 -14.05
N MET A 56 -2.72 17.48 -14.35
CA MET A 56 -2.62 16.55 -15.47
C MET A 56 -2.89 17.22 -16.81
N ARG A 57 -3.93 18.06 -16.85
CA ARG A 57 -4.43 18.74 -18.05
C ARG A 57 -4.00 20.20 -18.10
N THR A 58 -3.98 20.88 -16.96
CA THR A 58 -3.75 22.32 -16.90
C THR A 58 -2.27 22.62 -16.83
N LYS A 59 -1.78 23.39 -17.80
CA LYS A 59 -0.41 23.91 -17.84
C LYS A 59 -0.46 25.43 -17.87
N ILE A 60 0.45 26.06 -17.16
CA ILE A 60 0.66 27.52 -17.23
C ILE A 60 1.90 27.73 -18.10
N GLU A 61 1.74 28.41 -19.22
CA GLU A 61 2.81 28.62 -20.22
C GLU A 61 3.50 27.30 -20.65
N GLY A 62 2.71 26.23 -20.79
CA GLY A 62 3.19 24.89 -21.16
C GLY A 62 4.07 24.22 -20.10
N ALA A 63 4.13 24.75 -18.88
CA ALA A 63 4.84 24.16 -17.76
C ALA A 63 3.88 23.47 -16.78
N ASP A 64 4.40 22.45 -16.09
CA ASP A 64 3.70 21.79 -15.00
C ASP A 64 3.40 22.79 -13.88
N VAL A 65 2.17 22.74 -13.37
CA VAL A 65 1.67 23.65 -12.35
C VAL A 65 1.57 22.91 -11.03
N MET A 66 2.02 23.56 -9.97
CA MET A 66 1.91 23.05 -8.61
C MET A 66 0.53 23.41 -8.05
N THR A 67 -0.12 22.44 -7.42
CA THR A 67 -1.39 22.63 -6.72
C THR A 67 -1.29 22.10 -5.29
N VAL A 68 -2.27 22.42 -4.44
CA VAL A 68 -2.44 21.72 -3.15
C VAL A 68 -2.80 20.27 -3.45
N GLY A 69 -1.84 19.38 -3.23
CA GLY A 69 -1.87 17.98 -3.67
C GLY A 69 -0.62 17.58 -4.46
N SER A 70 0.05 18.53 -5.10
CA SER A 70 1.33 18.33 -5.79
C SER A 70 2.52 18.45 -4.85
N VAL A 71 3.65 17.86 -5.22
CA VAL A 71 4.85 17.77 -4.37
C VAL A 71 6.07 18.17 -5.19
N MET A 72 7.02 18.90 -4.60
CA MET A 72 8.33 19.13 -5.21
C MET A 72 9.11 17.82 -5.19
N SER A 73 9.75 17.47 -6.31
CA SER A 73 10.35 16.16 -6.49
C SER A 73 11.48 15.83 -5.51
N LYS A 74 12.15 16.84 -4.93
CA LYS A 74 13.26 16.65 -3.98
C LYS A 74 13.24 17.73 -2.89
N CYS A 75 13.58 17.30 -1.68
CA CYS A 75 14.00 18.18 -0.59
C CYS A 75 15.50 17.97 -0.38
N HIS A 76 16.23 19.05 -0.21
CA HIS A 76 17.67 19.10 0.06
C HIS A 76 17.95 19.54 1.48
N GLY A 77 19.14 19.22 1.98
CA GLY A 77 19.71 19.72 3.22
C GLY A 77 19.88 18.65 4.31
N ASN A 78 19.12 17.56 4.24
CA ASN A 78 19.14 16.49 5.24
C ASN A 78 19.86 15.21 4.77
N GLU A 79 20.50 15.23 3.60
CA GLU A 79 21.29 14.12 3.04
C GLU A 79 22.50 13.72 3.90
N PRO A 80 23.22 14.64 4.59
CA PRO A 80 24.37 14.27 5.42
C PRO A 80 24.00 13.40 6.64
N GLY A 81 22.74 13.42 7.07
CA GLY A 81 22.25 12.58 8.16
C GLY A 81 21.79 11.22 7.66
N THR A 82 22.73 10.30 7.44
CA THR A 82 22.44 8.94 6.95
C THR A 82 21.58 8.10 7.90
N LEU A 83 21.33 8.59 9.13
CA LEU A 83 20.40 7.99 10.10
C LEU A 83 19.04 8.70 10.17
N LYS A 84 18.68 9.45 9.11
CA LYS A 84 17.41 10.17 8.92
C LYS A 84 17.24 11.38 9.84
N GLU A 85 16.22 12.17 9.55
CA GLU A 85 15.82 13.30 10.38
C GLU A 85 15.02 12.84 11.62
N THR A 86 15.23 13.50 12.75
CA THR A 86 14.79 13.08 14.08
C THR A 86 13.25 13.05 14.23
N LEU A 87 12.55 13.96 13.57
CA LEU A 87 11.09 14.11 13.71
C LEU A 87 10.30 13.39 12.61
N SER A 88 10.81 13.42 11.39
CA SER A 88 10.17 12.90 10.18
C SER A 88 10.63 11.50 9.81
N LEU A 89 11.77 11.05 10.37
CA LEU A 89 12.40 9.77 10.03
C LEU A 89 12.65 9.61 8.52
N ASN A 90 12.78 10.73 7.81
CA ASN A 90 12.98 10.80 6.36
C ASN A 90 14.25 11.56 6.01
N THR A 91 14.84 11.16 4.88
CA THR A 91 15.90 11.88 4.17
C THR A 91 15.34 12.28 2.81
N SER A 92 15.52 13.54 2.41
CA SER A 92 14.98 14.11 1.17
C SER A 92 13.46 13.90 1.00
N GLY A 93 12.70 13.94 2.10
CA GLY A 93 11.26 13.68 2.12
C GLY A 93 10.42 14.72 1.37
N PRO A 94 9.12 14.49 1.26
CA PRO A 94 8.24 15.29 0.41
C PRO A 94 8.13 16.75 0.86
N THR A 95 8.10 17.66 -0.12
CA THR A 95 7.88 19.10 0.07
C THR A 95 6.64 19.53 -0.69
N PHE A 96 5.58 19.97 0.01
CA PHE A 96 4.29 20.27 -0.62
C PHE A 96 3.61 21.49 0.01
N PRO A 97 2.74 22.18 -0.74
CA PRO A 97 2.00 23.31 -0.20
C PRO A 97 0.79 22.77 0.58
N ILE A 98 0.59 23.23 1.81
CA ILE A 98 -0.60 22.91 2.60
C ILE A 98 -1.79 23.77 2.13
N MET A 99 -1.49 24.96 1.63
CA MET A 99 -2.48 25.92 1.16
C MET A 99 -2.01 26.56 -0.14
N GLY A 100 -2.94 26.97 -0.99
CA GLY A 100 -2.67 27.69 -2.23
C GLY A 100 -3.58 28.91 -2.33
N ALA A 101 -3.88 29.34 -3.55
CA ALA A 101 -4.85 30.39 -3.82
C ALA A 101 -6.26 29.93 -3.43
N PRO A 102 -6.92 30.56 -2.44
CA PRO A 102 -8.20 30.07 -1.91
C PRO A 102 -9.35 30.12 -2.92
N THR A 103 -9.26 31.00 -3.92
CA THR A 103 -10.32 31.21 -4.93
C THR A 103 -9.94 30.72 -6.33
N VAL A 104 -8.73 30.20 -6.51
CA VAL A 104 -8.26 29.73 -7.82
C VAL A 104 -7.93 28.26 -7.73
N LEU A 105 -8.82 27.43 -8.28
CA LEU A 105 -8.66 26.00 -8.35
C LEU A 105 -8.10 25.61 -9.72
N ILE A 106 -7.04 24.81 -9.72
CA ILE A 106 -6.48 24.19 -10.90
C ILE A 106 -6.72 22.69 -10.75
N GLU A 107 -7.65 22.17 -11.55
CA GLU A 107 -8.17 20.80 -11.42
C GLU A 107 -8.77 20.58 -10.02
N LEU A 108 -8.29 19.57 -9.28
CA LEU A 108 -8.83 19.19 -7.98
C LEU A 108 -8.16 19.92 -6.81
N GLY A 109 -7.20 20.82 -7.05
CA GLY A 109 -6.43 21.48 -6.02
C GLY A 109 -6.41 23.01 -6.14
N MET A 110 -6.18 23.69 -5.01
CA MET A 110 -5.89 25.13 -5.01
C MET A 110 -4.57 25.39 -5.75
N ALA A 111 -4.52 26.42 -6.60
CA ALA A 111 -3.30 26.79 -7.31
C ALA A 111 -2.19 27.14 -6.33
N GLY A 112 -1.01 26.52 -6.47
CA GLY A 112 0.17 26.92 -5.70
C GLY A 112 0.56 28.35 -6.08
N ILE A 113 0.77 29.19 -5.07
CA ILE A 113 1.15 30.60 -5.26
C ILE A 113 2.37 30.98 -4.42
N THR A 114 3.07 32.05 -4.79
CA THR A 114 4.13 32.64 -3.94
C THR A 114 3.59 32.91 -2.54
N GLY A 115 4.36 32.52 -1.51
CA GLY A 115 3.97 32.70 -0.10
C GLY A 115 3.02 31.62 0.44
N SER A 116 2.69 30.60 -0.36
CA SER A 116 1.95 29.43 0.11
C SER A 116 2.67 28.76 1.28
N PRO A 117 2.03 28.58 2.45
CA PRO A 117 2.63 27.78 3.52
C PRO A 117 2.70 26.33 3.09
N GLY A 118 3.85 25.71 3.34
CA GLY A 118 4.12 24.33 2.96
C GLY A 118 4.70 23.53 4.10
N GLN A 119 4.70 22.21 3.93
CA GLN A 119 5.44 21.30 4.77
C GLN A 119 6.62 20.75 4.00
N MET A 120 7.77 20.67 4.67
CA MET A 120 9.00 20.14 4.11
C MET A 120 9.44 18.92 4.89
N ASN A 121 10.02 17.96 4.17
CA ASN A 121 10.61 16.76 4.73
C ASN A 121 9.69 16.06 5.75
N LYS A 122 8.39 15.92 5.44
CA LYS A 122 7.45 15.26 6.37
C LYS A 122 7.66 13.75 6.37
N GLY A 123 7.49 13.10 7.52
CA GLY A 123 7.27 11.66 7.63
C GLY A 123 6.01 11.24 6.85
N ILE A 124 5.91 9.98 6.42
CA ILE A 124 4.74 9.46 5.68
C ILE A 124 3.47 9.86 6.43
N THR A 125 2.70 10.79 5.87
CA THR A 125 1.45 11.27 6.46
C THR A 125 0.36 11.13 5.44
N VAL A 126 -0.73 10.47 5.86
CA VAL A 126 -1.96 10.29 5.10
C VAL A 126 -2.44 11.66 4.61
N GLY A 127 -2.59 11.82 3.28
CA GLY A 127 -3.13 13.04 2.65
C GLY A 127 -2.14 13.93 1.89
N ALA A 128 -0.83 13.64 1.90
CA ALA A 128 0.08 14.19 0.88
C ALA A 128 -0.04 13.35 -0.40
N GLY A 129 0.10 13.96 -1.59
CA GLY A 129 -0.08 13.31 -2.90
C GLY A 129 0.63 11.95 -3.00
N GLY A 130 0.00 10.97 -3.66
CA GLY A 130 0.42 9.57 -3.66
C GLY A 130 1.84 9.32 -4.18
N SER A 131 2.45 10.26 -4.92
CA SER A 131 3.81 10.17 -5.43
C SER A 131 4.86 10.84 -4.53
N ALA A 132 4.47 11.47 -3.42
CA ALA A 132 5.38 12.00 -2.39
C ALA A 132 6.16 10.91 -1.65
N SER A 133 5.64 9.68 -1.66
CA SER A 133 6.20 8.50 -0.97
C SER A 133 7.40 7.89 -1.70
N GLY A 134 7.62 8.23 -2.98
CA GLY A 134 8.73 7.71 -3.80
C GLY A 134 10.07 8.46 -3.65
N ALA A 135 10.13 9.53 -2.87
CA ALA A 135 11.34 10.34 -2.68
C ALA A 135 12.29 9.81 -1.58
N GLY A 136 11.88 8.78 -0.82
CA GLY A 136 12.74 8.12 0.16
C GLY A 136 13.60 7.05 -0.50
N GLY A 137 14.90 7.32 -0.67
CA GLY A 137 15.85 6.40 -1.29
C GLY A 137 15.79 4.99 -0.71
N GLY A 138 15.77 3.99 -1.60
CA GLY A 138 15.98 2.61 -1.24
C GLY A 138 17.42 2.38 -0.77
N ALA A 139 17.59 1.92 0.47
CA ALA A 139 18.61 0.97 0.93
C ALA A 139 18.70 0.99 2.46
N GLY A 140 18.75 -0.20 3.06
CA GLY A 140 19.28 -0.41 4.41
C GLY A 140 18.23 -0.65 5.49
N GLY A 141 17.95 -1.93 5.76
CA GLY A 141 17.32 -2.33 7.01
C GLY A 141 18.16 -1.84 8.20
N GLY A 142 17.51 -1.15 9.12
CA GLY A 142 18.08 -0.72 10.39
C GLY A 142 17.01 -0.86 11.46
N GLY A 143 17.21 -1.82 12.36
CA GLY A 143 16.24 -2.31 13.32
C GLY A 143 15.65 -1.22 14.23
N GLY A 144 14.34 -1.33 14.45
CA GLY A 144 13.64 -0.58 15.48
C GLY A 144 14.05 -1.07 16.86
N GLY A 145 14.85 -0.27 17.57
CA GLY A 145 15.03 -0.39 19.02
C GLY A 145 13.93 0.40 19.72
N GLY A 146 12.86 -0.29 20.13
CA GLY A 146 11.83 0.29 20.99
C GLY A 146 12.31 0.34 22.45
N GLY A 147 12.59 1.53 22.97
CA GLY A 147 12.82 1.75 24.39
C GLY A 147 11.48 1.96 25.12
N SER A 148 11.00 0.93 25.82
CA SER A 148 9.91 1.06 26.79
C SER A 148 10.45 1.50 28.14
N ALA A 149 9.82 2.50 28.74
CA ALA A 149 10.15 3.05 30.04
C ALA A 149 9.99 2.01 31.17
N GLY A 150 10.98 1.99 32.08
CA GLY A 150 11.01 1.10 33.23
C GLY A 150 10.13 1.56 34.40
N GLY A 151 9.60 0.57 35.13
CA GLY A 151 9.08 0.69 36.49
C GLY A 151 9.65 -0.47 37.34
N PRO A 152 9.83 -0.31 38.67
CA PRO A 152 10.78 -1.12 39.43
C PRO A 152 10.17 -2.33 40.15
N GLY A 153 10.92 -3.44 40.18
CA GLY A 153 11.14 -4.27 41.37
C GLY A 153 10.30 -5.55 41.54
N GLY A 154 10.95 -6.72 41.44
CA GLY A 154 10.50 -7.98 42.04
C GLY A 154 11.17 -9.23 41.42
N PRO A 155 11.82 -10.13 42.18
CA PRO A 155 12.61 -11.23 41.62
C PRO A 155 11.78 -12.51 41.45
N SER A 156 11.96 -13.23 40.34
CA SER A 156 12.25 -14.68 40.32
C SER A 156 11.93 -15.39 38.99
N ASN A 157 12.79 -16.38 38.72
CA ASN A 157 12.64 -17.59 37.91
C ASN A 157 12.76 -17.53 36.38
N GLN A 158 13.93 -18.02 35.95
CA GLN A 158 14.28 -18.49 34.61
C GLN A 158 13.44 -19.70 34.20
N GLY A 159 12.93 -19.68 32.95
CA GLY A 159 12.33 -20.81 32.23
C GLY A 159 12.22 -20.45 30.73
N PRO A 160 12.35 -21.42 29.80
CA PRO A 160 12.98 -21.19 28.50
C PRO A 160 12.04 -20.75 27.36
N SER A 161 12.58 -19.84 26.53
CA SER A 161 12.47 -19.69 25.06
C SER A 161 11.28 -20.31 24.29
N GLY A 162 10.65 -19.47 23.45
CA GLY A 162 10.22 -19.87 22.10
C GLY A 162 8.85 -19.34 21.65
N GLY A 163 8.82 -18.56 20.56
CA GLY A 163 7.61 -18.34 19.75
C GLY A 163 7.07 -16.91 19.70
N GLY A 164 7.92 -15.90 19.42
CA GLY A 164 7.48 -14.53 19.17
C GLY A 164 6.82 -14.40 17.80
N GLY A 165 5.55 -13.97 17.79
CA GLY A 165 4.74 -13.76 16.60
C GLY A 165 5.29 -12.67 15.68
N SER A 166 5.22 -12.94 14.38
CA SER A 166 5.51 -12.04 13.27
C SER A 166 4.44 -10.95 13.19
N GLY A 167 4.70 -9.80 13.83
CA GLY A 167 3.98 -8.56 13.58
C GLY A 167 4.26 -8.05 12.18
N GLY A 168 3.32 -8.26 11.26
CA GLY A 168 3.38 -7.84 9.87
C GLY A 168 3.44 -6.32 9.74
N GLY A 169 4.56 -5.83 9.20
CA GLY A 169 4.72 -4.44 8.78
C GLY A 169 3.86 -4.16 7.55
N GLY A 170 2.97 -3.17 7.65
CA GLY A 170 2.15 -2.70 6.54
C GLY A 170 3.01 -2.12 5.42
N SER A 171 2.98 -2.77 4.27
CA SER A 171 3.56 -2.29 3.01
C SER A 171 2.61 -1.27 2.38
N ASN A 172 3.13 -0.08 2.04
CA ASN A 172 2.38 0.92 1.29
C ASN A 172 2.23 0.46 -0.17
N ALA A 173 1.15 -0.28 -0.45
CA ALA A 173 0.73 -0.65 -1.80
C ALA A 173 0.07 0.54 -2.50
N ALA A 174 0.18 0.60 -3.83
CA ALA A 174 -0.65 1.48 -4.65
C ALA A 174 -2.11 1.00 -4.57
N ALA A 175 -2.88 1.54 -3.61
CA ALA A 175 -4.28 1.21 -3.41
C ALA A 175 -5.05 1.41 -4.73
N ALA A 176 -5.74 0.37 -5.18
CA ALA A 176 -6.67 0.52 -6.29
C ALA A 176 -7.80 1.48 -5.87
N PRO A 177 -8.44 2.19 -6.83
CA PRO A 177 -9.67 2.90 -6.51
C PRO A 177 -10.67 1.94 -5.86
N PRO A 178 -11.43 2.39 -4.85
CA PRO A 178 -12.41 1.54 -4.18
C PRO A 178 -13.51 1.12 -5.16
N PRO A 179 -14.09 -0.07 -4.98
CA PRO A 179 -15.20 -0.52 -5.81
C PRO A 179 -16.42 0.39 -5.68
N ALA A 180 -17.28 0.36 -6.69
CA ALA A 180 -18.51 1.12 -6.76
C ALA A 180 -19.39 0.88 -5.51
N GLY A 181 -19.85 1.96 -4.88
CA GLY A 181 -20.65 1.90 -3.66
C GLY A 181 -19.85 1.85 -2.35
N VAL A 182 -18.51 1.84 -2.43
CA VAL A 182 -17.60 1.94 -1.26
C VAL A 182 -16.88 3.29 -1.30
N SER A 183 -16.96 4.05 -0.20
CA SER A 183 -16.26 5.32 -0.10
C SER A 183 -14.75 5.12 0.13
N ARG A 184 -13.94 6.16 -0.11
CA ARG A 184 -12.50 6.08 0.18
C ARG A 184 -12.21 5.89 1.67
N GLU A 185 -13.04 6.49 2.51
CA GLU A 185 -12.97 6.36 3.97
C GLU A 185 -13.30 4.94 4.41
N GLU A 186 -14.33 4.32 3.83
CA GLU A 186 -14.68 2.92 4.10
C GLU A 186 -13.58 1.96 3.64
N ALA A 187 -13.00 2.20 2.45
CA ALA A 187 -11.87 1.41 1.96
C ALA A 187 -10.61 1.57 2.82
N ALA A 188 -10.33 2.79 3.30
CA ALA A 188 -9.24 3.05 4.23
C ALA A 188 -9.48 2.37 5.58
N LEU A 189 -10.72 2.36 6.06
CA LEU A 189 -11.10 1.67 7.30
C LEU A 189 -10.98 0.16 7.16
N ALA A 190 -11.32 -0.41 6.00
CA ALA A 190 -11.20 -1.83 5.72
C ALA A 190 -9.73 -2.29 5.68
N ALA A 191 -8.83 -1.46 5.13
CA ALA A 191 -7.39 -1.72 5.06
C ALA A 191 -6.64 -1.42 6.37
N ALA A 192 -7.26 -0.72 7.32
CA ALA A 192 -6.61 -0.37 8.58
C ALA A 192 -6.43 -1.62 9.48
N PRO A 193 -5.32 -1.69 10.25
CA PRO A 193 -5.14 -2.73 11.25
C PRO A 193 -6.17 -2.59 12.39
N GLY A 194 -6.47 -3.69 13.08
CA GLY A 194 -7.48 -3.77 14.14
C GLY A 194 -8.70 -4.59 13.72
N ASN A 195 -9.70 -4.68 14.58
CA ASN A 195 -10.91 -5.48 14.37
C ASN A 195 -12.16 -4.85 15.00
N SER A 196 -12.26 -3.51 14.99
CA SER A 196 -13.47 -2.86 15.48
C SER A 196 -14.70 -3.29 14.66
N PRO A 197 -15.91 -3.25 15.22
CA PRO A 197 -17.13 -3.59 14.48
C PRO A 197 -17.28 -2.81 13.17
N GLU A 198 -16.86 -1.54 13.16
CA GLU A 198 -16.88 -0.68 11.98
C GLU A 198 -15.84 -1.12 10.93
N GLN A 199 -14.66 -1.57 11.37
CA GLN A 199 -13.65 -2.13 10.47
C GLN A 199 -14.13 -3.44 9.84
N VAL A 200 -14.70 -4.34 10.64
CA VAL A 200 -15.27 -5.60 10.15
C VAL A 200 -16.39 -5.34 9.14
N ALA A 201 -17.31 -4.42 9.44
CA ALA A 201 -18.38 -4.02 8.53
C ALA A 201 -17.85 -3.41 7.22
N ALA A 202 -16.83 -2.55 7.30
CA ALA A 202 -16.19 -1.97 6.13
C ALA A 202 -15.49 -3.02 5.25
N ARG A 203 -14.84 -4.02 5.85
CA ARG A 203 -14.20 -5.13 5.13
C ARG A 203 -15.22 -6.01 4.42
N GLN A 204 -16.32 -6.34 5.10
CA GLN A 204 -17.40 -7.10 4.49
C GLN A 204 -17.99 -6.34 3.31
N LYS A 205 -18.32 -5.05 3.50
CA LYS A 205 -18.85 -4.19 2.44
C LYS A 205 -17.89 -4.10 1.25
N LEU A 206 -16.59 -3.91 1.52
CA LEU A 206 -15.57 -3.82 0.46
C LEU A 206 -15.43 -5.13 -0.32
N ALA A 207 -15.39 -6.27 0.37
CA ALA A 207 -15.28 -7.57 -0.27
C ALA A 207 -16.52 -7.87 -1.14
N GLU A 208 -17.72 -7.69 -0.59
CA GLU A 208 -18.98 -7.90 -1.32
C GLU A 208 -19.08 -6.99 -2.55
N ALA A 209 -18.75 -5.71 -2.41
CA ALA A 209 -18.74 -4.76 -3.52
C ALA A 209 -17.70 -5.13 -4.58
N TYR A 210 -16.50 -5.57 -4.18
CA TYR A 210 -15.46 -6.00 -5.11
C TYR A 210 -15.93 -7.21 -5.94
N TYR A 211 -16.53 -8.22 -5.31
CA TYR A 211 -17.07 -9.37 -6.03
C TYR A 211 -18.22 -8.97 -6.96
N ALA A 212 -19.16 -8.14 -6.49
CA ALA A 212 -20.29 -7.70 -7.30
C ALA A 212 -19.86 -6.90 -8.55
N GLU A 213 -18.83 -6.06 -8.42
CA GLU A 213 -18.31 -5.27 -9.54
C GLU A 213 -17.48 -6.11 -10.53
N ASN A 214 -16.57 -6.94 -10.01
CA ASN A 214 -15.63 -7.67 -10.86
C ASN A 214 -16.21 -8.98 -11.38
N CYS A 215 -17.22 -9.55 -10.72
CA CYS A 215 -17.84 -10.83 -11.06
C CYS A 215 -19.34 -10.64 -11.33
N PRO A 216 -19.76 -9.95 -12.41
CA PRO A 216 -21.16 -9.56 -12.63
C PRO A 216 -22.14 -10.74 -12.77
N ASN A 217 -21.63 -11.95 -13.01
CA ASN A 217 -22.43 -13.18 -13.13
C ASN A 217 -22.44 -14.02 -11.83
N MET A 218 -21.73 -13.59 -10.77
CA MET A 218 -21.71 -14.29 -9.49
C MET A 218 -22.99 -13.99 -8.70
N SER A 219 -23.67 -15.03 -8.22
CA SER A 219 -24.89 -14.84 -7.43
C SER A 219 -24.56 -14.27 -6.05
N GLN A 220 -25.52 -13.59 -5.40
CA GLN A 220 -25.31 -13.06 -4.05
C GLN A 220 -24.97 -14.17 -3.03
N ALA A 221 -25.49 -15.38 -3.23
CA ALA A 221 -25.18 -16.53 -2.39
C ALA A 221 -23.73 -16.99 -2.57
N ASP A 222 -23.22 -16.96 -3.81
CA ASP A 222 -21.83 -17.28 -4.11
C ASP A 222 -20.89 -16.18 -3.60
N ILE A 223 -21.27 -14.90 -3.71
CA ILE A 223 -20.52 -13.78 -3.12
C ILE A 223 -20.40 -14.00 -1.61
N ALA A 224 -21.52 -14.26 -0.92
CA ALA A 224 -21.50 -14.56 0.51
C ALA A 224 -20.66 -15.80 0.83
N SER A 225 -20.65 -16.80 -0.05
CA SER A 225 -19.80 -17.98 0.09
C SER A 225 -18.30 -17.66 -0.02
N ASN A 226 -17.91 -16.80 -0.96
CA ASN A 226 -16.51 -16.36 -1.10
C ASN A 226 -16.08 -15.49 0.08
N VAL A 227 -16.96 -14.59 0.56
CA VAL A 227 -16.70 -13.75 1.74
C VAL A 227 -16.52 -14.58 3.01
N ARG A 228 -17.19 -15.74 3.15
CA ARG A 228 -16.93 -16.67 4.27
C ARG A 228 -15.50 -17.20 4.32
N GLY A 229 -14.79 -17.23 3.19
CA GLY A 229 -13.37 -17.60 3.12
C GLY A 229 -12.41 -16.49 3.55
N ILE A 230 -12.91 -15.30 3.91
CA ILE A 230 -12.11 -14.13 4.27
C ILE A 230 -12.20 -13.88 5.78
N ASP A 231 -11.07 -13.76 6.47
CA ASP A 231 -11.03 -13.32 7.87
C ASP A 231 -11.27 -11.82 7.94
N LEU A 232 -12.51 -11.42 8.19
CA LEU A 232 -12.90 -10.01 8.32
C LEU A 232 -12.34 -9.34 9.58
N ASN A 233 -11.67 -10.05 10.48
CA ASN A 233 -10.91 -9.46 11.58
C ASN A 233 -9.52 -8.95 11.13
N GLN A 234 -9.08 -9.32 9.93
CA GLN A 234 -7.85 -8.84 9.31
C GLN A 234 -8.13 -7.82 8.19
N PRO A 235 -7.15 -6.97 7.83
CA PRO A 235 -7.31 -6.00 6.75
C PRO A 235 -7.74 -6.64 5.42
N VAL A 236 -8.64 -5.95 4.71
CA VAL A 236 -9.08 -6.32 3.35
C VAL A 236 -8.91 -5.10 2.45
N GLN A 237 -8.29 -5.28 1.29
CA GLN A 237 -7.96 -4.18 0.40
C GLN A 237 -8.09 -4.58 -1.08
N ALA A 238 -8.67 -3.68 -1.89
CA ALA A 238 -8.55 -3.75 -3.35
C ALA A 238 -7.17 -3.26 -3.78
N VAL A 239 -6.46 -4.08 -4.55
CA VAL A 239 -5.07 -3.84 -4.96
C VAL A 239 -4.94 -3.92 -6.48
N THR A 240 -3.98 -3.16 -7.01
CA THR A 240 -3.46 -3.38 -8.36
C THR A 240 -2.12 -4.09 -8.23
N ILE A 241 -1.93 -5.19 -8.95
CA ILE A 241 -0.68 -5.95 -8.98
C ILE A 241 0.08 -5.53 -10.24
N PRO A 242 1.10 -4.68 -10.12
CA PRO A 242 1.87 -4.26 -11.25
C PRO A 242 2.90 -5.34 -11.64
N PRO A 243 3.23 -5.43 -12.94
CA PRO A 243 4.23 -6.34 -13.51
C PRO A 243 5.66 -6.06 -13.04
N SER A 244 5.91 -4.93 -12.37
CA SER A 244 7.25 -4.46 -12.00
C SER A 244 7.72 -4.92 -10.62
N GLY A 245 7.00 -5.84 -9.96
CA GLY A 245 7.31 -6.27 -8.60
C GLY A 245 7.00 -5.23 -7.51
N GLY A 246 6.43 -4.08 -7.90
CA GLY A 246 6.12 -2.97 -6.97
C GLY A 246 4.79 -3.11 -6.22
N GLY A 247 4.02 -4.18 -6.46
CA GLY A 247 2.77 -4.44 -5.75
C GLY A 247 2.99 -5.17 -4.42
N PRO A 248 1.94 -5.29 -3.58
CA PRO A 248 2.02 -5.99 -2.30
C PRO A 248 2.37 -7.49 -2.44
N ASN A 249 2.21 -8.02 -3.65
CA ASN A 249 2.43 -9.43 -3.99
C ASN A 249 3.68 -9.64 -4.85
N GLY A 250 4.44 -8.58 -5.17
CA GLY A 250 5.39 -8.63 -6.29
C GLY A 250 4.68 -8.76 -7.64
N ASP A 251 5.40 -9.27 -8.64
CA ASP A 251 4.85 -9.66 -9.95
C ASP A 251 4.48 -11.15 -9.99
N GLN A 252 4.97 -11.95 -9.04
CA GLN A 252 4.74 -13.39 -8.94
C GLN A 252 3.57 -13.73 -8.01
N LEU A 253 2.77 -14.69 -8.44
CA LEU A 253 1.62 -15.21 -7.69
C LEU A 253 1.63 -16.73 -7.74
N TYR A 254 1.14 -17.36 -6.68
CA TYR A 254 1.19 -18.82 -6.54
C TYR A 254 -0.19 -19.40 -6.29
N GLN A 255 -0.47 -20.57 -6.85
CA GLN A 255 -1.74 -21.25 -6.66
C GLN A 255 -1.52 -22.73 -6.35
N HIS A 256 -2.34 -23.26 -5.44
CA HIS A 256 -2.45 -24.69 -5.20
C HIS A 256 -3.65 -25.25 -5.99
N ALA A 257 -3.40 -25.69 -7.22
CA ALA A 257 -4.44 -26.04 -8.19
C ALA A 257 -4.81 -27.54 -8.15
N TRP A 258 -5.91 -27.87 -8.83
CA TRP A 258 -6.24 -29.26 -9.16
C TRP A 258 -5.27 -29.80 -10.21
N PRO A 259 -4.64 -30.97 -9.98
CA PRO A 259 -3.81 -31.62 -11.01
C PRO A 259 -4.62 -31.84 -12.29
N GLY A 260 -4.15 -31.30 -13.41
CA GLY A 260 -4.85 -31.38 -14.70
C GLY A 260 -6.12 -30.53 -14.82
N GLY A 261 -6.52 -29.82 -13.76
CA GLY A 261 -7.66 -28.90 -13.76
C GLY A 261 -7.31 -27.50 -14.28
N GLY A 262 -8.34 -26.70 -14.53
CA GLY A 262 -8.20 -25.28 -14.91
C GLY A 262 -7.58 -24.43 -13.81
N ASP A 263 -7.19 -23.20 -14.16
CA ASP A 263 -6.66 -22.23 -13.20
C ASP A 263 -7.79 -21.63 -12.37
N GLY A 264 -7.60 -21.61 -11.05
CA GLY A 264 -8.53 -20.96 -10.11
C GLY A 264 -8.33 -19.44 -10.03
N GLN A 265 -9.08 -18.79 -9.15
CA GLN A 265 -9.09 -17.33 -8.99
C GLN A 265 -8.39 -16.84 -7.72
N TYR A 266 -7.94 -17.77 -6.86
CA TYR A 266 -7.27 -17.44 -5.60
C TYR A 266 -5.77 -17.73 -5.70
N PHE A 267 -4.98 -16.78 -5.21
CA PHE A 267 -3.53 -16.79 -5.30
C PHE A 267 -2.89 -16.41 -3.96
N ALA A 268 -1.78 -17.06 -3.63
CA ALA A 268 -0.88 -16.68 -2.55
C ALA A 268 0.26 -15.79 -3.08
N THR A 269 0.86 -15.03 -2.18
CA THR A 269 1.98 -14.11 -2.47
C THR A 269 3.33 -14.73 -2.12
N ASP A 270 3.34 -15.69 -1.21
CA ASP A 270 4.53 -16.46 -0.82
C ASP A 270 4.36 -17.91 -1.32
N PRO A 271 5.33 -18.43 -2.12
CA PRO A 271 5.27 -19.80 -2.65
C PRO A 271 5.25 -20.87 -1.56
N ASN A 272 5.69 -20.54 -0.34
CA ASN A 272 5.74 -21.44 0.80
C ASN A 272 4.45 -21.42 1.64
N THR A 273 3.45 -20.62 1.26
CA THR A 273 2.17 -20.61 1.98
C THR A 273 1.48 -21.97 1.78
N PRO A 274 1.26 -22.77 2.83
CA PRO A 274 0.66 -24.09 2.68
C PRO A 274 -0.84 -23.99 2.38
N PRO A 275 -1.45 -24.98 1.71
CA PRO A 275 -2.90 -25.02 1.42
C PRO A 275 -3.77 -24.75 2.67
N ALA A 276 -3.44 -25.37 3.80
CA ALA A 276 -4.20 -25.22 5.05
C ALA A 276 -4.24 -23.78 5.57
N ALA A 277 -3.19 -22.99 5.32
CA ALA A 277 -3.16 -21.57 5.68
C ALA A 277 -4.05 -20.72 4.75
N LEU A 278 -4.34 -21.20 3.54
CA LEU A 278 -5.22 -20.54 2.58
C LEU A 278 -6.67 -21.01 2.68
N GLY A 279 -7.02 -21.76 3.73
CA GLY A 279 -8.39 -22.23 3.92
C GLY A 279 -8.78 -23.42 3.03
N ILE A 280 -7.80 -24.17 2.49
CA ILE A 280 -8.04 -25.28 1.57
C ILE A 280 -7.28 -26.56 1.97
N ASN A 281 -7.83 -27.71 1.62
CA ASN A 281 -7.22 -29.03 1.84
C ASN A 281 -5.93 -29.19 1.02
N GLU A 282 -4.92 -29.86 1.56
CA GLU A 282 -3.67 -30.21 0.86
C GLU A 282 -3.90 -31.14 -0.34
N ASN A 283 -4.92 -31.98 -0.24
CA ASN A 283 -5.28 -32.95 -1.26
C ASN A 283 -6.65 -32.64 -1.84
N VAL A 284 -6.87 -33.13 -3.05
CA VAL A 284 -8.10 -32.96 -3.82
C VAL A 284 -8.55 -34.32 -4.33
N ARG A 285 -9.86 -34.55 -4.30
CA ARG A 285 -10.45 -35.77 -4.85
C ARG A 285 -10.69 -35.60 -6.35
N THR A 286 -10.10 -36.48 -7.13
CA THR A 286 -10.32 -36.64 -8.57
C THR A 286 -11.01 -37.98 -8.84
N ASP A 287 -11.35 -38.24 -10.10
CA ASP A 287 -11.89 -39.53 -10.54
C ASP A 287 -10.90 -40.69 -10.29
N ASP A 288 -9.60 -40.40 -10.29
CA ASP A 288 -8.52 -41.37 -10.07
C ASP A 288 -8.14 -41.55 -8.59
N GLY A 289 -8.77 -40.80 -7.68
CA GLY A 289 -8.55 -40.88 -6.24
C GLY A 289 -8.17 -39.55 -5.59
N VAL A 290 -7.58 -39.61 -4.40
CA VAL A 290 -7.14 -38.41 -3.66
C VAL A 290 -5.69 -38.14 -3.99
N VAL A 291 -5.40 -36.95 -4.54
CA VAL A 291 -4.06 -36.55 -4.99
C VAL A 291 -3.67 -35.20 -4.39
N PRO A 292 -2.37 -34.94 -4.20
CA PRO A 292 -1.91 -33.64 -3.72
C PRO A 292 -2.22 -32.53 -4.74
N ARG A 293 -2.43 -31.30 -4.26
CA ARG A 293 -2.56 -30.14 -5.13
C ARG A 293 -1.29 -29.86 -5.92
N GLU A 294 -1.45 -29.35 -7.14
CA GLU A 294 -0.36 -28.96 -8.02
C GLU A 294 0.03 -27.50 -7.76
N PRO A 295 1.26 -27.20 -7.30
CA PRO A 295 1.73 -25.83 -7.18
C PRO A 295 1.93 -25.22 -8.58
N ARG A 296 1.36 -24.04 -8.81
CA ARG A 296 1.49 -23.26 -10.05
C ARG A 296 1.95 -21.85 -9.73
N SER A 297 2.71 -21.25 -10.63
CA SER A 297 3.11 -19.84 -10.54
C SER A 297 2.58 -19.04 -11.73
N TYR A 298 2.32 -17.76 -11.49
CA TYR A 298 1.79 -16.81 -12.44
C TYR A 298 2.54 -15.49 -12.31
N THR A 299 2.64 -14.76 -13.41
CA THR A 299 3.24 -13.43 -13.45
C THR A 299 2.24 -12.38 -13.93
N ALA A 300 2.17 -11.22 -13.27
CA ALA A 300 1.37 -10.09 -13.73
C ALA A 300 1.88 -9.54 -15.07
N SER A 301 0.96 -9.24 -16.00
CA SER A 301 1.26 -8.80 -17.35
C SER A 301 1.70 -7.33 -17.39
N ALA A 302 2.74 -7.05 -18.19
CA ALA A 302 3.26 -5.72 -18.45
C ALA A 302 2.18 -4.74 -18.96
N ASP A 303 1.35 -5.24 -19.87
CA ASP A 303 0.39 -4.45 -20.64
C ASP A 303 -0.99 -4.37 -19.98
N GLN A 304 -1.26 -5.25 -19.01
CA GLN A 304 -2.53 -5.35 -18.30
C GLN A 304 -2.28 -5.70 -16.83
N PRO A 305 -2.07 -4.69 -15.95
CA PRO A 305 -1.96 -4.92 -14.51
C PRO A 305 -3.18 -5.63 -13.96
N ALA A 306 -2.98 -6.57 -13.04
CA ALA A 306 -4.10 -7.32 -12.46
C ALA A 306 -4.79 -6.49 -11.37
N SER A 307 -6.12 -6.52 -11.35
CA SER A 307 -6.89 -6.08 -10.18
C SER A 307 -7.09 -7.28 -9.26
N GLY A 308 -6.90 -7.09 -7.96
CA GLY A 308 -7.15 -8.13 -6.98
C GLY A 308 -7.79 -7.62 -5.69
N LEU A 309 -8.40 -8.54 -4.95
CA LEU A 309 -8.85 -8.34 -3.57
C LEU A 309 -7.90 -9.08 -2.64
N GLN A 310 -7.03 -8.34 -1.97
CA GLN A 310 -6.10 -8.88 -0.99
C GLN A 310 -6.77 -9.02 0.38
N SER A 311 -6.59 -10.16 1.01
CA SER A 311 -7.16 -10.47 2.33
C SER A 311 -6.40 -11.60 3.04
N THR A 312 -6.77 -11.88 4.28
CA THR A 312 -6.33 -13.07 5.01
C THR A 312 -7.41 -14.16 4.92
N ALA A 313 -7.00 -15.41 4.75
CA ALA A 313 -7.94 -16.55 4.74
C ALA A 313 -8.55 -16.80 6.11
N ALA A 314 -9.87 -16.98 6.16
CA ALA A 314 -10.56 -17.40 7.38
C ALA A 314 -10.29 -18.88 7.70
N PRO A 315 -10.37 -19.27 8.98
CA PRO A 315 -10.57 -20.67 9.33
C PRO A 315 -11.89 -21.17 8.74
N VAL A 316 -11.84 -22.22 7.92
CA VAL A 316 -13.00 -22.78 7.24
C VAL A 316 -12.91 -24.30 7.16
N THR A 317 -14.05 -24.98 7.16
CA THR A 317 -14.10 -26.40 6.81
C THR A 317 -14.16 -26.52 5.29
N ASP A 318 -13.12 -27.06 4.68
CA ASP A 318 -13.09 -27.35 3.25
C ASP A 318 -13.93 -28.60 2.97
N THR A 319 -15.17 -28.37 2.53
CA THR A 319 -16.13 -29.42 2.16
C THR A 319 -16.17 -29.66 0.65
N TRP A 320 -15.38 -28.95 -0.14
CA TRP A 320 -15.50 -28.92 -1.61
C TRP A 320 -14.32 -29.60 -2.32
N SER A 321 -13.14 -29.65 -1.72
CA SER A 321 -11.97 -30.33 -2.29
C SER A 321 -12.05 -31.85 -2.22
N ASP A 322 -12.57 -32.37 -1.10
CA ASP A 322 -12.96 -33.76 -0.91
C ASP A 322 -14.20 -33.79 -0.03
N SER A 323 -15.38 -33.79 -0.65
CA SER A 323 -16.66 -33.79 0.06
C SER A 323 -16.89 -35.05 0.90
N GLN A 324 -16.14 -36.13 0.67
CA GLN A 324 -16.21 -37.35 1.47
C GLN A 324 -15.37 -37.25 2.75
N ASN A 325 -14.32 -36.42 2.75
CA ASN A 325 -13.44 -36.19 3.89
C ASN A 325 -13.21 -34.69 4.09
N PRO A 326 -14.20 -33.94 4.60
CA PRO A 326 -14.03 -32.53 4.90
C PRO A 326 -12.88 -32.28 5.88
N VAL A 327 -12.14 -31.20 5.68
CA VAL A 327 -10.98 -30.85 6.52
C VAL A 327 -11.18 -29.46 7.11
N ASP A 328 -11.06 -29.35 8.43
CA ASP A 328 -10.97 -28.06 9.10
C ASP A 328 -9.59 -27.45 8.81
N THR A 329 -9.60 -26.25 8.25
CA THR A 329 -8.39 -25.52 7.91
C THR A 329 -8.24 -24.31 8.83
N PRO A 330 -7.01 -24.04 9.33
CA PRO A 330 -6.79 -22.93 10.25
C PRO A 330 -6.88 -21.55 9.58
N GLY A 331 -6.72 -21.46 8.25
CA GLY A 331 -6.61 -20.18 7.57
C GLY A 331 -5.36 -19.38 8.02
N GLY A 332 -5.44 -18.06 7.94
CA GLY A 332 -4.40 -17.13 8.39
C GLY A 332 -3.32 -16.76 7.36
N GLY A 333 -3.31 -17.42 6.20
CA GLY A 333 -2.45 -17.10 5.08
C GLY A 333 -2.98 -15.90 4.27
N GLN A 334 -2.06 -15.11 3.72
CA GLN A 334 -2.41 -14.03 2.79
C GLN A 334 -2.85 -14.61 1.45
N GLN A 335 -3.99 -14.14 0.96
CA GLN A 335 -4.55 -14.52 -0.32
C GLN A 335 -4.98 -13.30 -1.11
N THR A 336 -4.95 -13.43 -2.43
CA THR A 336 -5.47 -12.42 -3.36
C THR A 336 -6.43 -13.11 -4.32
N PHE A 337 -7.66 -12.65 -4.36
CA PHE A 337 -8.62 -13.04 -5.38
C PHE A 337 -8.41 -12.17 -6.61
N ILE A 338 -8.30 -12.79 -7.78
CA ILE A 338 -8.20 -12.12 -9.08
C ILE A 338 -9.26 -12.72 -9.98
N GLN A 339 -10.18 -11.90 -10.47
CA GLN A 339 -11.20 -12.38 -11.38
C GLN A 339 -10.55 -12.84 -12.69
N ARG A 340 -10.87 -14.09 -13.05
CA ARG A 340 -10.51 -14.71 -14.33
C ARG A 340 -11.75 -15.35 -14.93
N ASP A 341 -11.86 -15.30 -16.25
CA ASP A 341 -12.90 -15.93 -17.04
C ASP A 341 -12.32 -16.61 -18.30
N ASN A 342 -13.11 -17.45 -18.96
CA ASN A 342 -12.66 -18.24 -20.13
C ASN A 342 -12.31 -17.33 -21.32
N GLY A 343 -11.09 -16.81 -21.33
CA GLY A 343 -10.54 -15.91 -22.35
C GLY A 343 -9.80 -14.70 -21.78
N ASN A 344 -10.04 -14.33 -20.52
CA ASN A 344 -9.37 -13.22 -19.86
C ASN A 344 -8.64 -13.73 -18.61
N GLN A 345 -7.30 -13.62 -18.68
CA GLN A 345 -6.44 -14.12 -17.61
C GLN A 345 -6.36 -13.16 -16.41
N GLY A 346 -7.17 -12.09 -16.36
CA GLY A 346 -7.19 -11.14 -15.25
C GLY A 346 -5.88 -10.36 -15.12
N GLY A 347 -5.14 -10.21 -16.22
CA GLY A 347 -3.84 -9.53 -16.22
C GLY A 347 -2.68 -10.36 -15.64
N ILE A 348 -2.82 -11.68 -15.49
CA ILE A 348 -1.74 -12.57 -15.03
C ILE A 348 -1.58 -13.78 -15.95
N THR A 349 -0.36 -14.25 -16.19
CA THR A 349 -0.07 -15.38 -17.10
C THR A 349 0.61 -16.50 -16.34
N ARG A 350 0.19 -17.76 -16.55
CA ARG A 350 0.86 -18.93 -15.98
C ARG A 350 2.29 -19.07 -16.54
N ASN A 351 3.26 -19.33 -15.66
CA ASN A 351 4.64 -19.58 -16.04
C ASN A 351 4.87 -21.03 -16.51
#